data_AF-A0A7S2ETJ0-F1
#
_entry.id   AF-A0A7S2ETJ0-F1
#
_cell.length_a   1.000
_cell.length_b   1.000
_cell.length_c   1.000
_cell.angle_alpha   90.00
_cell.angle_beta   90.00
_cell.angle_gamma   90.00
#
_symmetry.space_group_name_H-M   'P 1'
#
loop_
_entity.id
_entity.type
_entity.pdbx_description
1 polymer ?
#
loop_
_entity_poly.entity_id
_entity_poly.type
_entity_poly.pdbx_seq_one_letter_code
_entity_poly.pdbx_strand_id
1 'polypeptide(L)'
;AARLAADILGTELILVARTDAEAATLLDSNMDGRDHPFILGVTNPGILSSLEETISSSSSSSSSADTIAAEWNAKAKLGTFSDAVLWKIDSLSTVDDGRKIEMRNMWNNSSPNTLSLGKARRVADAIFGVKDSVYFDWELCRVREGYYRLKPGIDYCIQRAIAYSPYADLIWMETKIPSLTDAEKFARGVKSIYPHQMLSYNLSPSFNWDASGMTDTQLSSFNDDLGKLGYVWQFITLAGFHSNGMITTELARSYGKEGILAYVRDIQRREREGKVELLTHQRWSGAELVDRMVSVASGGQSSTAAMGDGVTEKQFSPSSKH
;
A
#
# COMPACT_ATOMS: atom_id res chain seq x y z
N ALA A 1 -5.25 15.31 14.22
CA ALA A 1 -4.82 14.68 15.48
C ALA A 1 -3.30 14.54 15.56
N ALA A 2 -2.66 13.79 14.65
CA ALA A 2 -1.19 13.61 14.66
C ALA A 2 -0.41 14.94 14.61
N ARG A 3 -0.78 15.87 13.70
CA ARG A 3 -0.17 17.21 13.65
C ARG A 3 -0.35 17.98 14.96
N LEU A 4 -1.56 18.00 15.52
CA LEU A 4 -1.82 18.64 16.82
C LEU A 4 -0.92 18.09 17.94
N ALA A 5 -0.69 16.76 17.98
CA ALA A 5 0.22 16.18 18.96
C ALA A 5 1.67 16.63 18.75
N ALA A 6 2.13 16.70 17.50
CA ALA A 6 3.45 17.22 17.16
C ALA A 6 3.60 18.69 17.56
N ASP A 7 2.59 19.51 17.31
CA ASP A 7 2.57 20.94 17.64
C ASP A 7 2.63 21.16 19.17
N ILE A 8 1.85 20.39 19.95
CA ILE A 8 1.88 20.43 21.42
C ILE A 8 3.27 20.07 21.97
N LEU A 9 3.94 19.09 21.35
CA LEU A 9 5.28 18.66 21.74
C LEU A 9 6.40 19.54 21.16
N GLY A 10 6.08 20.52 20.31
CA GLY A 10 7.06 21.37 19.64
C GLY A 10 8.00 20.60 18.71
N THR A 11 7.49 19.56 18.03
CA THR A 11 8.28 18.71 17.12
C THR A 11 7.89 18.89 15.67
N GLU A 12 8.87 18.86 14.78
CA GLU A 12 8.67 18.87 13.32
C GLU A 12 8.42 17.46 12.78
N LEU A 13 7.50 16.73 13.41
CA LEU A 13 7.19 15.35 13.02
C LEU A 13 6.70 15.31 11.57
N ILE A 14 7.38 14.51 10.74
CA ILE A 14 6.98 14.22 9.36
C ILE A 14 5.80 13.25 9.38
N LEU A 15 4.72 13.63 8.72
CA LEU A 15 3.50 12.84 8.61
C LEU A 15 3.39 12.23 7.21
N VAL A 16 3.27 10.90 7.16
CA VAL A 16 3.06 10.14 5.93
C VAL A 16 1.62 9.62 5.92
N ALA A 17 0.80 10.06 4.96
CA ALA A 17 -0.55 9.53 4.79
C ALA A 17 -0.55 8.38 3.77
N ARG A 18 -0.93 7.19 4.23
CA ARG A 18 -1.10 5.99 3.40
C ARG A 18 -2.55 5.86 2.93
N THR A 19 -2.75 5.41 1.70
CA THR A 19 -4.04 4.97 1.17
C THR A 19 -3.95 3.54 0.63
N ASP A 20 -4.92 2.70 1.02
CA ASP A 20 -5.06 1.30 0.58
C ASP A 20 -6.18 1.12 -0.46
N ALA A 21 -6.70 2.24 -0.98
CA ALA A 21 -7.83 2.28 -1.92
C ALA A 21 -7.60 1.55 -3.25
N GLU A 22 -6.36 1.22 -3.60
CA GLU A 22 -6.03 0.46 -4.82
C GLU A 22 -6.54 -0.97 -4.72
N ALA A 23 -6.57 -1.53 -3.51
CA ALA A 23 -7.01 -2.90 -3.24
C ALA A 23 -8.29 -2.99 -2.39
N ALA A 24 -8.71 -1.89 -1.75
CA ALA A 24 -9.84 -1.88 -0.85
C ALA A 24 -11.16 -2.24 -1.55
N THR A 25 -11.88 -3.21 -0.98
CA THR A 25 -13.18 -3.69 -1.50
C THR A 25 -14.36 -3.26 -0.64
N LEU A 26 -14.13 -2.71 0.55
CA LEU A 26 -15.16 -2.34 1.52
C LEU A 26 -14.92 -0.95 2.13
N LEU A 27 -16.01 -0.26 2.44
CA LEU A 27 -16.04 1.03 3.14
C LEU A 27 -17.05 0.97 4.28
N ASP A 28 -16.70 1.50 5.43
CA ASP A 28 -17.52 1.48 6.64
C ASP A 28 -18.76 2.38 6.57
N SER A 29 -18.64 3.56 5.95
CA SER A 29 -19.70 4.55 5.85
C SER A 29 -19.73 5.24 4.50
N ASN A 30 -20.94 5.53 4.00
CA ASN A 30 -21.16 6.35 2.80
C ASN A 30 -21.43 7.83 3.12
N MET A 31 -21.07 8.32 4.31
CA MET A 31 -21.40 9.69 4.72
C MET A 31 -20.61 10.75 3.92
N ASP A 32 -19.39 10.42 3.49
CA ASP A 32 -18.53 11.36 2.77
C ASP A 32 -18.84 11.35 1.26
N GLY A 33 -19.33 12.50 0.77
CA GLY A 33 -19.65 12.72 -0.64
C GLY A 33 -18.49 12.45 -1.61
N ARG A 34 -17.24 12.48 -1.15
CA ARG A 34 -16.05 12.17 -1.95
C ARG A 34 -15.94 10.69 -2.27
N ASP A 35 -16.36 9.81 -1.38
CA ASP A 35 -16.26 8.36 -1.60
C ASP A 35 -17.39 7.84 -2.53
N HIS A 36 -18.51 8.57 -2.65
CA HIS A 36 -19.70 8.16 -3.41
C HIS A 36 -19.43 7.66 -4.84
N PRO A 37 -18.54 8.27 -5.65
CA PRO A 37 -18.26 7.80 -7.01
C PRO A 37 -17.66 6.39 -7.08
N PHE A 38 -17.08 5.91 -5.97
CA PHE A 38 -16.37 4.63 -5.89
C PHE A 38 -17.17 3.57 -5.16
N ILE A 39 -18.29 3.93 -4.52
CA ILE A 39 -19.20 2.97 -3.89
C ILE A 39 -19.97 2.22 -4.99
N LEU A 40 -19.96 0.90 -4.90
CA LEU A 40 -20.74 0.02 -5.75
C LEU A 40 -22.19 -0.01 -5.26
N GLY A 41 -23.11 -0.08 -6.22
CA GLY A 41 -24.52 -0.27 -5.96
C GLY A 41 -25.14 -1.28 -6.92
N VAL A 42 -26.29 -1.80 -6.54
CA VAL A 42 -27.17 -2.58 -7.39
C VAL A 42 -27.71 -1.67 -8.48
N THR A 43 -27.58 -2.09 -9.74
CA THR A 43 -28.06 -1.33 -10.90
C THR A 43 -29.23 -2.02 -11.62
N ASN A 44 -29.56 -3.25 -11.22
CA ASN A 44 -30.74 -3.96 -11.69
C ASN A 44 -31.94 -3.69 -10.75
N PRO A 45 -33.00 -2.98 -11.20
CA PRO A 45 -34.18 -2.70 -10.38
C PRO A 45 -35.01 -3.94 -10.05
N GLY A 46 -34.77 -5.07 -10.70
CA GLY A 46 -35.43 -6.34 -10.40
C GLY A 46 -34.93 -7.02 -9.12
N ILE A 47 -33.84 -6.55 -8.52
CA ILE A 47 -33.36 -7.03 -7.22
C ILE A 47 -34.05 -6.24 -6.11
N LEU A 48 -34.79 -6.95 -5.27
CA LEU A 48 -35.59 -6.37 -4.19
C LEU A 48 -35.08 -6.72 -2.80
N SER A 49 -34.26 -7.77 -2.67
CA SER A 49 -33.68 -8.24 -1.41
C SER A 49 -32.16 -8.15 -1.42
N SER A 50 -31.61 -7.83 -0.26
CA SER A 50 -30.15 -7.83 -0.06
C SER A 50 -29.56 -9.24 -0.19
N LEU A 51 -28.24 -9.32 -0.32
CA LEU A 51 -27.55 -10.60 -0.32
C LEU A 51 -27.82 -11.38 0.98
N GLU A 52 -27.78 -10.72 2.13
CA GLU A 52 -27.97 -11.36 3.44
C GLU A 52 -29.40 -11.89 3.61
N GLU A 53 -30.41 -11.14 3.17
CA GLU A 53 -31.81 -11.60 3.15
C GLU A 53 -31.98 -12.81 2.21
N THR A 54 -31.31 -12.80 1.07
CA THR A 54 -31.36 -13.90 0.09
C THR A 54 -30.69 -15.16 0.67
N ILE A 55 -29.56 -15.03 1.34
CA ILE A 55 -28.88 -16.16 2.01
C ILE A 55 -29.75 -16.68 3.16
N SER A 56 -30.28 -15.79 4.00
CA SER A 56 -31.09 -16.15 5.17
C SER A 56 -32.39 -16.85 4.80
N SER A 57 -33.07 -16.40 3.73
CA SER A 57 -34.29 -17.03 3.21
C SER A 57 -34.02 -18.37 2.50
N SER A 58 -32.79 -18.61 2.06
CA SER A 58 -32.37 -19.84 1.37
C SER A 58 -31.71 -20.86 2.29
N SER A 59 -31.74 -20.66 3.61
CA SER A 59 -31.07 -21.55 4.58
C SER A 59 -31.62 -22.98 4.63
N SER A 60 -32.76 -23.24 3.99
CA SER A 60 -33.34 -24.58 3.79
C SER A 60 -32.98 -25.23 2.45
N SER A 61 -32.18 -24.57 1.60
CA SER A 61 -31.74 -25.07 0.30
C SER A 61 -30.42 -25.87 0.41
N SER A 62 -30.17 -26.78 -0.53
CA SER A 62 -28.92 -27.58 -0.60
C SER A 62 -27.74 -26.80 -1.20
N SER A 63 -27.96 -25.58 -1.70
CA SER A 63 -26.94 -24.72 -2.27
C SER A 63 -26.10 -24.05 -1.17
N SER A 64 -24.78 -24.02 -1.36
CA SER A 64 -23.87 -23.29 -0.47
C SER A 64 -24.10 -21.78 -0.56
N ALA A 65 -23.78 -21.07 0.53
CA ALA A 65 -23.87 -19.62 0.59
C ALA A 65 -23.04 -18.92 -0.51
N ASP A 66 -21.89 -19.50 -0.87
CA ASP A 66 -21.02 -18.97 -1.93
C ASP A 66 -21.69 -18.99 -3.30
N THR A 67 -22.43 -20.07 -3.63
CA THR A 67 -23.17 -20.17 -4.89
C THR A 67 -24.29 -19.13 -4.95
N ILE A 68 -25.05 -18.98 -3.86
CA ILE A 68 -26.10 -17.97 -3.75
C ILE A 68 -25.51 -16.57 -3.91
N ALA A 69 -24.37 -16.29 -3.29
CA ALA A 69 -23.68 -15.01 -3.41
C ALA A 69 -23.20 -14.73 -4.84
N ALA A 70 -22.65 -15.73 -5.53
CA ALA A 70 -22.24 -15.60 -6.92
C ALA A 70 -23.44 -15.29 -7.84
N GLU A 71 -24.55 -16.02 -7.69
CA GLU A 71 -25.77 -15.78 -8.47
C GLU A 71 -26.39 -14.41 -8.19
N TRP A 72 -26.47 -14.03 -6.92
CA TRP A 72 -27.00 -12.72 -6.52
C TRP A 72 -26.14 -11.60 -7.11
N ASN A 73 -24.81 -11.70 -7.01
CA ASN A 73 -23.90 -10.71 -7.59
C ASN A 73 -24.07 -10.58 -9.11
N ALA A 74 -24.22 -11.70 -9.81
CA ALA A 74 -24.46 -11.72 -11.26
C ALA A 74 -25.78 -11.02 -11.62
N LYS A 75 -26.86 -11.28 -10.87
CA LYS A 75 -28.17 -10.66 -11.11
C LYS A 75 -28.22 -9.19 -10.69
N ALA A 76 -27.52 -8.80 -9.63
CA ALA A 76 -27.49 -7.44 -9.10
C ALA A 76 -26.80 -6.43 -10.02
N LYS A 77 -25.92 -6.92 -10.91
CA LYS A 77 -25.16 -6.09 -11.85
C LYS A 77 -24.48 -4.92 -11.12
N LEU A 78 -23.62 -5.25 -10.16
CA LEU A 78 -22.95 -4.25 -9.33
C LEU A 78 -22.06 -3.33 -10.19
N GLY A 79 -22.19 -2.02 -9.97
CA GLY A 79 -21.37 -1.00 -10.63
C GLY A 79 -21.37 0.28 -9.82
N THR A 80 -20.50 1.23 -10.16
CA THR A 80 -20.61 2.58 -9.62
C THR A 80 -21.81 3.31 -10.22
N PHE A 81 -22.23 4.44 -9.64
CA PHE A 81 -23.27 5.26 -10.25
C PHE A 81 -22.87 5.74 -11.66
N SER A 82 -21.58 6.02 -11.88
CA SER A 82 -21.06 6.36 -13.21
C SER A 82 -21.20 5.20 -14.19
N ASP A 83 -20.89 3.97 -13.77
CA ASP A 83 -21.09 2.77 -14.60
C ASP A 83 -22.59 2.61 -14.95
N ALA A 84 -23.49 2.82 -13.98
CA ALA A 84 -24.94 2.74 -14.19
C ALA A 84 -25.46 3.77 -15.22
N VAL A 85 -24.96 5.01 -15.17
CA VAL A 85 -25.27 6.06 -16.16
C VAL A 85 -24.82 5.62 -17.56
N LEU A 86 -23.57 5.17 -17.70
CA LEU A 86 -23.01 4.77 -18.98
C LEU A 86 -23.72 3.54 -19.56
N TRP A 87 -23.99 2.53 -18.74
CA TRP A 87 -24.75 1.35 -19.16
C TRP A 87 -26.17 1.69 -19.61
N LYS A 88 -26.81 2.69 -18.98
CA LYS A 88 -28.11 3.18 -19.43
C LYS A 88 -28.00 3.88 -20.78
N ILE A 89 -26.99 4.73 -20.99
CA ILE A 89 -26.76 5.36 -22.31
C ILE A 89 -26.61 4.28 -23.39
N ASP A 90 -25.85 3.24 -23.10
CA ASP A 90 -25.58 2.14 -24.04
C ASP A 90 -26.86 1.37 -24.41
N SER A 91 -27.74 1.14 -23.43
CA SER A 91 -28.98 0.36 -23.61
C SER A 91 -30.12 1.09 -24.33
N LEU A 92 -30.00 2.40 -24.58
CA LEU A 92 -30.99 3.16 -25.33
C LEU A 92 -31.00 2.75 -26.81
N SER A 93 -31.91 1.84 -27.19
CA SER A 93 -32.05 1.37 -28.58
C SER A 93 -32.68 2.40 -29.52
N THR A 94 -33.39 3.38 -28.96
CA THR A 94 -34.10 4.43 -29.71
C THR A 94 -33.27 5.69 -29.98
N VAL A 95 -32.04 5.74 -29.44
CA VAL A 95 -31.13 6.88 -29.56
C VAL A 95 -29.96 6.49 -30.46
N ASP A 96 -29.64 7.33 -31.44
CA ASP A 96 -28.53 7.11 -32.36
C ASP A 96 -27.15 7.25 -31.66
N ASP A 97 -26.11 6.69 -32.29
CA ASP A 97 -24.76 6.67 -31.72
C ASP A 97 -24.15 8.07 -31.54
N GLY A 98 -24.50 9.02 -32.41
CA GLY A 98 -24.04 10.41 -32.29
C GLY A 98 -24.56 11.04 -31.01
N ARG A 99 -25.87 10.90 -30.75
CA ARG A 99 -26.47 11.37 -29.51
C ARG A 99 -25.93 10.65 -28.28
N LYS A 100 -25.66 9.34 -28.35
CA LYS A 100 -25.01 8.60 -27.24
C LYS A 100 -23.62 9.15 -26.92
N ILE A 101 -22.82 9.50 -27.93
CA ILE A 101 -21.51 10.13 -27.75
C ILE A 101 -21.65 11.48 -27.03
N GLU A 102 -22.61 12.32 -27.44
CA GLU A 102 -22.88 13.59 -26.76
C GLU A 102 -23.24 13.38 -25.28
N MET A 103 -24.13 12.42 -24.97
CA MET A 103 -24.52 12.11 -23.60
C MET A 103 -23.32 11.65 -22.75
N ARG A 104 -22.42 10.82 -23.30
CA ARG A 104 -21.18 10.42 -22.61
C ARG A 104 -20.25 11.61 -22.39
N ASN A 105 -20.11 12.49 -23.38
CA ASN A 105 -19.30 13.70 -23.25
C ASN A 105 -19.86 14.64 -22.19
N MET A 106 -21.18 14.84 -22.13
CA MET A 106 -21.84 15.61 -21.07
C MET A 106 -21.56 15.02 -19.69
N TRP A 107 -21.64 13.69 -19.54
CA TRP A 107 -21.31 13.02 -18.29
C TRP A 107 -19.84 13.19 -17.90
N ASN A 108 -18.92 12.89 -18.80
CA ASN A 108 -17.48 12.95 -18.53
C ASN A 108 -17.00 14.37 -18.22
N ASN A 109 -17.54 15.38 -18.93
CA ASN A 109 -17.22 16.79 -18.69
C ASN A 109 -17.70 17.28 -17.32
N SER A 110 -18.66 16.60 -16.68
CA SER A 110 -19.09 16.91 -15.31
C SER A 110 -18.10 16.47 -14.22
N SER A 111 -17.00 15.80 -14.60
CA SER A 111 -16.01 15.23 -13.68
C SER A 111 -16.65 14.31 -12.63
N PRO A 112 -17.27 13.19 -13.06
CA PRO A 112 -18.15 12.39 -12.22
C PRO A 112 -17.49 11.85 -10.95
N ASN A 113 -16.18 11.59 -10.99
CA ASN A 113 -15.38 11.14 -9.84
C ASN A 113 -15.23 12.20 -8.73
N THR A 114 -15.76 13.40 -8.91
CA THR A 114 -15.73 14.49 -7.92
C THR A 114 -17.12 14.80 -7.34
N LEU A 115 -18.17 14.17 -7.84
CA LEU A 115 -19.55 14.47 -7.50
C LEU A 115 -20.05 13.56 -6.37
N SER A 116 -20.72 14.15 -5.38
CA SER A 116 -21.55 13.36 -4.48
C SER A 116 -22.74 12.78 -5.24
N LEU A 117 -23.23 11.59 -4.83
CA LEU A 117 -24.37 10.91 -5.45
C LEU A 117 -25.56 11.83 -5.77
N GLY A 118 -25.95 12.73 -4.85
CA GLY A 118 -27.06 13.65 -5.10
C GLY A 118 -26.80 14.66 -6.23
N LYS A 119 -25.55 15.12 -6.39
CA LYS A 119 -25.16 15.97 -7.54
C LYS A 119 -25.08 15.14 -8.83
N ALA A 120 -24.51 13.94 -8.74
CA ALA A 120 -24.39 13.00 -9.85
C ALA A 120 -25.77 12.63 -10.44
N ARG A 121 -26.77 12.37 -9.58
CA ARG A 121 -28.16 12.13 -10.01
C ARG A 121 -28.75 13.30 -10.79
N ARG A 122 -28.53 14.54 -10.35
CA ARG A 122 -29.01 15.73 -11.08
C ARG A 122 -28.38 15.89 -12.46
N VAL A 123 -27.09 15.56 -12.59
CA VAL A 123 -26.42 15.55 -13.91
C VAL A 123 -27.03 14.47 -14.81
N ALA A 124 -27.23 13.26 -14.28
CA ALA A 124 -27.88 12.19 -15.02
C ALA A 124 -29.29 12.58 -15.48
N ASP A 125 -30.11 13.14 -14.59
CA ASP A 125 -31.47 13.59 -14.90
C ASP A 125 -31.48 14.67 -15.99
N ALA A 126 -30.51 15.58 -15.99
CA ALA A 126 -30.35 16.57 -17.05
C ALA A 126 -29.96 15.93 -18.41
N ILE A 127 -29.14 14.89 -18.40
CA ILE A 127 -28.73 14.15 -19.61
C ILE A 127 -29.91 13.37 -20.20
N PHE A 128 -30.71 12.70 -19.36
CA PHE A 128 -31.83 11.85 -19.78
C PHE A 128 -33.17 12.60 -19.89
N GLY A 129 -33.26 13.83 -19.39
CA GLY A 129 -34.47 14.66 -19.44
C GLY A 129 -35.60 14.23 -18.50
N VAL A 130 -35.33 13.29 -17.57
CA VAL A 130 -36.33 12.76 -16.63
C VAL A 130 -35.72 12.64 -15.23
N LYS A 131 -36.53 12.87 -14.19
CA LYS A 131 -36.12 12.73 -12.80
C LYS A 131 -35.92 11.25 -12.44
N ASP A 132 -34.97 10.97 -11.54
CA ASP A 132 -34.66 9.62 -11.06
C ASP A 132 -34.35 8.66 -12.22
N SER A 133 -33.61 9.21 -13.21
CA SER A 133 -33.35 8.57 -14.49
C SER A 133 -32.57 7.26 -14.35
N VAL A 134 -31.73 7.11 -13.32
CA VAL A 134 -30.86 5.95 -13.15
C VAL A 134 -31.14 5.27 -11.81
N TYR A 135 -31.58 4.01 -11.89
CA TYR A 135 -31.70 3.16 -10.71
C TYR A 135 -30.32 2.80 -10.19
N PHE A 136 -30.13 3.00 -8.89
CA PHE A 136 -28.88 2.70 -8.20
C PHE A 136 -29.16 2.63 -6.70
N ASP A 137 -28.83 1.50 -6.10
CA ASP A 137 -29.00 1.25 -4.67
C ASP A 137 -27.77 0.56 -4.06
N TRP A 138 -27.01 1.31 -3.27
CA TRP A 138 -25.84 0.79 -2.55
C TRP A 138 -26.17 0.14 -1.20
N GLU A 139 -27.40 0.25 -0.72
CA GLU A 139 -27.83 -0.32 0.56
C GLU A 139 -28.07 -1.83 0.41
N LEU A 140 -28.62 -2.23 -0.75
CA LEU A 140 -28.90 -3.63 -1.08
C LEU A 140 -27.65 -4.50 -1.22
N CYS A 141 -26.49 -3.91 -1.54
CA CYS A 141 -25.24 -4.66 -1.72
C CYS A 141 -24.29 -4.58 -0.52
N ARG A 142 -24.73 -4.07 0.63
CA ARG A 142 -23.92 -4.12 1.86
C ARG A 142 -23.60 -5.56 2.24
N VAL A 143 -22.42 -5.76 2.82
CA VAL A 143 -22.04 -7.05 3.41
C VAL A 143 -22.70 -7.21 4.77
N ARG A 144 -22.63 -8.41 5.34
CA ARG A 144 -23.29 -8.78 6.60
C ARG A 144 -22.94 -7.86 7.77
N GLU A 145 -21.70 -7.37 7.80
CA GLU A 145 -21.18 -6.43 8.79
C GLU A 145 -21.72 -5.00 8.61
N GLY A 146 -22.44 -4.73 7.53
CA GLY A 146 -23.00 -3.41 7.21
C GLY A 146 -22.11 -2.53 6.34
N TYR A 147 -20.94 -3.02 5.90
CA TYR A 147 -20.03 -2.24 5.06
C TYR A 147 -20.53 -2.13 3.62
N TYR A 148 -20.26 -0.98 3.01
CA TYR A 148 -20.48 -0.69 1.60
C TYR A 148 -19.39 -1.36 0.76
N ARG A 149 -19.73 -1.76 -0.45
CA ARG A 149 -18.75 -2.30 -1.40
C ARG A 149 -18.11 -1.18 -2.21
N LEU A 150 -16.82 -1.32 -2.51
CA LEU A 150 -16.04 -0.35 -3.26
C LEU A 150 -15.58 -0.90 -4.60
N LYS A 151 -15.43 0.01 -5.56
CA LYS A 151 -14.63 -0.19 -6.76
C LYS A 151 -13.19 0.20 -6.45
N PRO A 152 -12.28 -0.76 -6.24
CA PRO A 152 -10.88 -0.47 -6.01
C PRO A 152 -10.23 0.20 -7.23
N GLY A 153 -9.18 0.98 -7.00
CA GLY A 153 -8.29 1.43 -8.08
C GLY A 153 -7.53 2.72 -7.80
N ILE A 154 -6.59 3.02 -8.71
CA ILE A 154 -5.69 4.17 -8.60
C ILE A 154 -6.45 5.50 -8.61
N ASP A 155 -7.56 5.59 -9.34
CA ASP A 155 -8.35 6.84 -9.39
C ASP A 155 -8.95 7.18 -8.01
N TYR A 156 -9.31 6.16 -7.22
CA TYR A 156 -9.76 6.36 -5.85
C TYR A 156 -8.61 6.76 -4.93
N CYS A 157 -7.43 6.15 -5.11
CA CYS A 157 -6.21 6.56 -4.42
C CYS A 157 -5.86 8.02 -4.69
N ILE A 158 -5.92 8.48 -5.94
CA ILE A 158 -5.64 9.86 -6.33
C ILE A 158 -6.57 10.81 -5.60
N GLN A 159 -7.88 10.52 -5.59
CA GLN A 159 -8.87 11.38 -4.93
C GLN A 159 -8.63 11.47 -3.42
N ARG A 160 -8.34 10.34 -2.76
CA ARG A 160 -7.99 10.32 -1.33
C ARG A 160 -6.67 11.05 -1.06
N ALA A 161 -5.66 10.83 -1.88
CA ALA A 161 -4.38 11.51 -1.79
C ALA A 161 -4.51 13.04 -1.91
N ILE A 162 -5.30 13.53 -2.86
CA ILE A 162 -5.62 14.96 -2.99
C ILE A 162 -6.30 15.48 -1.72
N ALA A 163 -7.23 14.72 -1.14
CA ALA A 163 -7.88 15.11 0.11
C ALA A 163 -6.93 15.10 1.33
N TYR A 164 -5.92 14.22 1.33
CA TYR A 164 -4.94 14.08 2.42
C TYR A 164 -3.79 15.10 2.31
N SER A 165 -3.45 15.55 1.10
CA SER A 165 -2.27 16.38 0.81
C SER A 165 -2.15 17.63 1.71
N PRO A 166 -3.21 18.39 2.03
CA PRO A 166 -3.10 19.54 2.95
C PRO A 166 -2.68 19.20 4.38
N TYR A 167 -2.70 17.92 4.76
CA TYR A 167 -2.54 17.45 6.13
C TYR A 167 -1.36 16.49 6.31
N ALA A 168 -0.62 16.18 5.24
CA ALA A 168 0.45 15.20 5.25
C ALA A 168 1.65 15.67 4.41
N ASP A 169 2.85 15.46 4.95
CA ASP A 169 4.09 15.87 4.30
C ASP A 169 4.43 14.94 3.13
N LEU A 170 4.14 13.64 3.26
CA LEU A 170 4.26 12.65 2.20
C LEU A 170 2.96 11.86 2.02
N ILE A 171 2.70 11.44 0.78
CA ILE A 171 1.61 10.51 0.46
C ILE A 171 2.15 9.18 -0.06
N TRP A 172 1.59 8.08 0.43
CA TRP A 172 1.87 6.71 0.01
C TRP A 172 0.59 6.06 -0.52
N MET A 173 0.60 5.60 -1.76
CA MET A 173 -0.38 4.64 -2.27
C MET A 173 0.19 3.23 -2.14
N GLU A 174 -0.49 2.34 -1.41
CA GLU A 174 -0.12 0.93 -1.44
C GLU A 174 -0.49 0.32 -2.80
N THR A 175 0.40 -0.52 -3.35
CA THR A 175 0.24 -1.14 -4.67
C THR A 175 0.23 -2.66 -4.56
N LYS A 176 -0.53 -3.32 -5.44
CA LYS A 176 -0.51 -4.79 -5.59
C LYS A 176 0.69 -5.31 -6.36
N ILE A 177 1.24 -4.52 -7.27
CA ILE A 177 2.33 -4.90 -8.17
C ILE A 177 3.36 -3.77 -8.30
N PRO A 178 4.63 -4.10 -8.63
CA PRO A 178 5.64 -3.09 -8.94
C PRO A 178 5.42 -2.59 -10.37
N SER A 179 4.79 -1.43 -10.52
CA SER A 179 4.41 -0.85 -11.82
C SER A 179 4.75 0.64 -11.88
N LEU A 180 5.70 1.01 -12.75
CA LEU A 180 6.05 2.41 -13.00
C LEU A 180 4.89 3.18 -13.64
N THR A 181 4.11 2.53 -14.51
CA THR A 181 2.94 3.14 -15.15
C THR A 181 1.89 3.54 -14.11
N ASP A 182 1.62 2.67 -13.14
CA ASP A 182 0.66 2.96 -12.08
C ASP A 182 1.19 4.03 -11.12
N ALA A 183 2.48 3.97 -10.80
CA ALA A 183 3.16 4.98 -10.01
C ALA A 183 3.13 6.36 -10.68
N GLU A 184 3.31 6.42 -12.00
CA GLU A 184 3.23 7.65 -12.79
C GLU A 184 1.79 8.19 -12.84
N LYS A 185 0.79 7.33 -13.08
CA LYS A 185 -0.62 7.73 -13.04
C LYS A 185 -0.97 8.38 -11.71
N PHE A 186 -0.59 7.74 -10.60
CA PHE A 186 -0.83 8.27 -9.26
C PHE A 186 -0.10 9.60 -9.03
N ALA A 187 1.20 9.66 -9.34
CA ALA A 187 2.01 10.86 -9.14
C ALA A 187 1.47 12.06 -9.93
N ARG A 188 1.17 11.88 -11.22
CA ARG A 188 0.57 12.93 -12.06
C ARG A 188 -0.79 13.36 -11.56
N GLY A 189 -1.63 12.41 -11.14
CA GLY A 189 -2.95 12.68 -10.58
C GLY A 189 -2.89 13.62 -9.37
N VAL A 190 -2.07 13.28 -8.38
CA VAL A 190 -1.90 14.09 -7.16
C VAL A 190 -1.23 15.44 -7.48
N LYS A 191 -0.14 15.41 -8.24
CA LYS A 191 0.67 16.60 -8.55
C LYS A 191 -0.02 17.59 -9.50
N SER A 192 -1.08 17.18 -10.20
CA SER A 192 -1.92 18.10 -10.97
C SER A 192 -2.60 19.15 -10.08
N ILE A 193 -2.87 18.82 -8.82
CA ILE A 193 -3.47 19.71 -7.82
C ILE A 193 -2.41 20.23 -6.85
N TYR A 194 -1.49 19.37 -6.40
CA TYR A 194 -0.41 19.72 -5.47
C TYR A 194 0.97 19.41 -6.08
N PRO A 195 1.52 20.30 -6.94
CA PRO A 195 2.75 20.03 -7.71
C PRO A 195 3.95 19.63 -6.85
N HIS A 196 4.04 20.21 -5.65
CA HIS A 196 5.14 20.01 -4.72
C HIS A 196 4.91 18.87 -3.71
N GLN A 197 3.78 18.13 -3.79
CA GLN A 197 3.54 17.01 -2.90
C GLN A 197 4.66 15.98 -3.02
N MET A 198 5.28 15.64 -1.90
CA MET A 198 6.24 14.55 -1.81
C MET A 198 5.51 13.22 -1.72
N LEU A 199 6.04 12.21 -2.40
CA LEU A 199 5.46 10.87 -2.44
C LEU A 199 6.42 9.86 -1.82
N SER A 200 5.87 8.76 -1.35
CA SER A 200 6.64 7.61 -0.90
C SER A 200 6.16 6.31 -1.52
N TYR A 201 7.08 5.37 -1.71
CA TYR A 201 6.82 4.11 -2.40
C TYR A 201 7.33 2.91 -1.60
N ASN A 202 6.45 1.94 -1.41
CA ASN A 202 6.79 0.64 -0.81
C ASN A 202 7.27 -0.32 -1.90
N LEU A 203 8.56 -0.64 -1.87
CA LEU A 203 9.18 -1.67 -2.69
C LEU A 203 8.89 -3.03 -2.04
N SER A 204 7.63 -3.46 -2.12
CA SER A 204 7.13 -4.56 -1.31
C SER A 204 7.88 -5.87 -1.58
N PRO A 205 8.36 -6.58 -0.55
CA PRO A 205 8.92 -7.91 -0.69
C PRO A 205 7.83 -8.98 -0.92
N SER A 206 6.55 -8.63 -0.82
CA SER A 206 5.45 -9.50 -1.23
C SER A 206 5.28 -9.57 -2.75
N PHE A 207 5.93 -8.68 -3.50
CA PHE A 207 5.98 -8.78 -4.95
C PHE A 207 6.94 -9.89 -5.38
N ASN A 208 6.54 -10.64 -6.40
CA ASN A 208 7.49 -11.48 -7.12
C ASN A 208 8.21 -10.62 -8.16
N TRP A 209 9.35 -10.04 -7.75
CA TRP A 209 10.14 -9.14 -8.60
C TRP A 209 10.66 -9.84 -9.87
N ASP A 210 11.07 -11.11 -9.79
CA ASP A 210 11.51 -11.88 -10.96
C ASP A 210 10.37 -12.15 -11.95
N ALA A 211 9.15 -12.34 -11.44
CA ALA A 211 7.97 -12.54 -12.28
C ALA A 211 7.30 -11.23 -12.75
N SER A 212 7.88 -10.07 -12.43
CA SER A 212 7.34 -8.77 -12.84
C SER A 212 7.45 -8.51 -14.35
N GLY A 213 8.32 -9.27 -15.04
CA GLY A 213 8.65 -9.05 -16.45
C GLY A 213 9.66 -7.93 -16.69
N MET A 214 10.20 -7.31 -15.62
CA MET A 214 11.28 -6.34 -15.72
C MET A 214 12.63 -7.04 -15.97
N THR A 215 13.45 -6.44 -16.79
CA THR A 215 14.87 -6.82 -16.97
C THR A 215 15.72 -6.34 -15.79
N ASP A 216 16.89 -6.93 -15.57
CA ASP A 216 17.84 -6.48 -14.53
C ASP A 216 18.18 -5.00 -14.65
N THR A 217 18.30 -4.46 -15.87
CA THR A 217 18.52 -3.02 -16.08
C THR A 217 17.35 -2.18 -15.57
N GLN A 218 16.11 -2.62 -15.83
CA GLN A 218 14.91 -1.93 -15.33
C GLN A 218 14.77 -2.05 -13.82
N LEU A 219 15.07 -3.22 -13.24
CA LEU A 219 15.09 -3.41 -11.78
C LEU A 219 16.13 -2.50 -11.13
N SER A 220 17.32 -2.41 -11.73
CA SER A 220 18.39 -1.54 -11.26
C SER A 220 18.05 -0.05 -11.36
N SER A 221 17.27 0.39 -12.35
CA SER A 221 16.88 1.79 -12.51
C SER A 221 15.57 2.17 -11.83
N PHE A 222 14.81 1.19 -11.33
CA PHE A 222 13.45 1.37 -10.82
C PHE A 222 13.33 2.47 -9.76
N ASN A 223 14.27 2.50 -8.82
CA ASN A 223 14.32 3.52 -7.77
C ASN A 223 14.52 4.93 -8.31
N ASP A 224 15.41 5.09 -9.29
CA ASP A 224 15.70 6.38 -9.92
C ASP A 224 14.51 6.86 -10.75
N ASP A 225 13.85 5.94 -11.45
CA ASP A 225 12.66 6.24 -12.25
C ASP A 225 11.47 6.66 -11.38
N LEU A 226 11.27 6.03 -10.22
CA LEU A 226 10.35 6.52 -9.18
C LEU A 226 10.78 7.89 -8.64
N GLY A 227 12.07 8.10 -8.39
CA GLY A 227 12.60 9.38 -7.92
C GLY A 227 12.25 10.55 -8.83
N LYS A 228 12.35 10.36 -10.16
CA LYS A 228 11.97 11.36 -11.18
C LYS A 228 10.48 11.75 -11.13
N LEU A 229 9.62 10.86 -10.63
CA LEU A 229 8.18 11.10 -10.47
C LEU A 229 7.83 11.81 -9.14
N GLY A 230 8.82 12.00 -8.26
CA GLY A 230 8.64 12.65 -6.95
C GLY A 230 8.44 11.68 -5.78
N TYR A 231 8.75 10.38 -5.95
CA TYR A 231 8.84 9.42 -4.86
C TYR A 231 10.18 9.57 -4.14
N VAL A 232 10.24 10.53 -3.22
CA VAL A 232 11.46 10.97 -2.52
C VAL A 232 11.88 10.04 -1.38
N TRP A 233 10.95 9.22 -0.88
CA TRP A 233 11.24 8.23 0.15
C TRP A 233 10.74 6.86 -0.28
N GLN A 234 11.65 5.90 -0.38
CA GLN A 234 11.37 4.56 -0.86
C GLN A 234 11.92 3.55 0.13
N PHE A 235 11.20 2.46 0.37
CA PHE A 235 11.58 1.50 1.40
C PHE A 235 11.12 0.08 1.05
N ILE A 236 11.90 -0.91 1.48
CA ILE A 236 11.51 -2.33 1.45
C ILE A 236 11.07 -2.70 2.87
N THR A 237 9.77 -2.89 3.07
CA THR A 237 9.16 -3.07 4.40
C THR A 237 9.77 -4.21 5.23
N LEU A 238 10.06 -5.35 4.61
CA LEU A 238 10.49 -6.58 5.30
C LEU A 238 11.87 -7.08 4.84
N ALA A 239 12.73 -6.23 4.26
CA ALA A 239 14.07 -6.65 3.82
C ALA A 239 14.87 -7.32 4.95
N GLY A 240 14.87 -6.72 6.14
CA GLY A 240 15.56 -7.27 7.32
C GLY A 240 15.01 -8.62 7.78
N PHE A 241 13.70 -8.83 7.68
CA PHE A 241 13.07 -10.12 8.00
C PHE A 241 13.55 -11.22 7.05
N HIS A 242 13.52 -10.95 5.74
CA HIS A 242 13.94 -11.91 4.72
C HIS A 242 15.45 -12.19 4.76
N SER A 243 16.29 -11.14 4.89
CA SER A 243 17.74 -11.31 4.95
C SER A 243 18.17 -12.09 6.19
N ASN A 244 17.57 -11.79 7.35
CA ASN A 244 17.85 -12.51 8.60
C ASN A 244 17.39 -13.98 8.53
N GLY A 245 16.17 -14.23 8.03
CA GLY A 245 15.65 -15.57 7.87
C GLY A 245 16.49 -16.43 6.92
N MET A 246 16.96 -15.83 5.82
CA MET A 246 17.82 -16.50 4.84
C MET A 246 19.16 -16.93 5.46
N ILE A 247 19.93 -16.00 6.05
CA ILE A 247 21.25 -16.34 6.61
C ILE A 247 21.14 -17.30 7.80
N THR A 248 20.11 -17.14 8.63
CA THR A 248 19.85 -18.05 9.77
C THR A 248 19.57 -19.47 9.27
N THR A 249 18.77 -19.61 8.22
CA THR A 249 18.42 -20.92 7.64
C THR A 249 19.62 -21.61 7.01
N GLU A 250 20.43 -20.86 6.25
CA GLU A 250 21.65 -21.38 5.63
C GLU A 250 22.64 -21.87 6.69
N LEU A 251 22.94 -21.03 7.68
CA LEU A 251 23.87 -21.36 8.76
C LEU A 251 23.38 -22.54 9.59
N ALA A 252 22.10 -22.59 9.98
CA ALA A 252 21.57 -23.71 10.77
C ALA A 252 21.70 -25.05 10.03
N ARG A 253 21.45 -25.07 8.71
CA ARG A 253 21.57 -26.26 7.87
C ARG A 253 23.01 -26.70 7.67
N SER A 254 23.94 -25.78 7.42
CA SER A 254 25.35 -26.10 7.24
C SER A 254 25.99 -26.50 8.57
N TYR A 255 25.70 -25.79 9.66
CA TYR A 255 26.19 -26.11 11.00
C TYR A 255 25.72 -27.49 11.49
N GLY A 256 24.47 -27.87 11.21
CA GLY A 256 23.96 -29.20 11.55
C GLY A 256 24.70 -30.36 10.85
N LYS A 257 25.35 -30.09 9.71
CA LYS A 257 26.13 -31.08 8.95
C LYS A 257 27.62 -31.04 9.23
N GLU A 258 28.17 -29.84 9.40
CA GLU A 258 29.62 -29.58 9.37
C GLU A 258 30.17 -28.99 10.68
N GLY A 259 29.29 -28.71 11.65
CA GLY A 259 29.66 -28.10 12.92
C GLY A 259 30.34 -26.74 12.75
N ILE A 260 31.39 -26.48 13.54
CA ILE A 260 32.08 -25.19 13.59
C ILE A 260 32.67 -24.73 12.25
N LEU A 261 32.98 -25.68 11.33
CA LEU A 261 33.49 -25.34 10.00
C LEU A 261 32.51 -24.45 9.24
N ALA A 262 31.21 -24.72 9.36
CA ALA A 262 30.15 -23.90 8.75
C ALA A 262 30.18 -22.47 9.29
N TYR A 263 30.26 -22.28 10.61
CA TYR A 263 30.35 -20.95 11.20
C TYR A 263 31.60 -20.19 10.71
N VAL A 264 32.75 -20.86 10.69
CA VAL A 264 34.01 -20.24 10.24
C VAL A 264 33.94 -19.85 8.75
N ARG A 265 33.38 -20.71 7.90
CA ARG A 265 33.26 -20.46 6.44
C ARG A 265 32.18 -19.44 6.11
N ASP A 266 30.96 -19.66 6.60
CA ASP A 266 29.74 -18.97 6.17
C ASP A 266 29.56 -17.62 6.88
N ILE A 267 30.20 -17.42 8.04
CA ILE A 267 30.14 -16.17 8.81
C ILE A 267 31.53 -15.57 8.99
N GLN A 268 32.40 -16.16 9.80
CA GLN A 268 33.61 -15.47 10.29
C GLN A 268 34.60 -15.07 9.17
N ARG A 269 34.81 -15.94 8.17
CA ARG A 269 35.67 -15.61 7.01
C ARG A 269 35.04 -14.54 6.13
N ARG A 270 33.72 -14.63 5.88
CA ARG A 270 32.98 -13.63 5.10
C ARG A 270 32.95 -12.27 5.77
N GLU A 271 32.78 -12.21 7.09
CA GLU A 271 32.91 -10.97 7.87
C GLU A 271 34.31 -10.38 7.76
N ARG A 272 35.36 -11.21 7.82
CA ARG A 272 36.75 -10.76 7.66
C ARG A 272 37.03 -10.23 6.26
N GLU A 273 36.61 -10.94 5.22
CA GLU A 273 36.77 -10.53 3.82
C GLU A 273 35.97 -9.26 3.48
N GLY A 274 34.72 -9.21 3.96
CA GLY A 274 33.83 -8.06 3.82
C GLY A 274 34.13 -6.90 4.78
N LYS A 275 35.11 -7.06 5.69
CA LYS A 275 35.49 -6.08 6.72
C LYS A 275 34.28 -5.61 7.56
N VAL A 276 33.42 -6.55 7.95
CA VAL A 276 32.24 -6.28 8.79
C VAL A 276 32.69 -5.99 10.22
N GLU A 277 32.25 -4.86 10.78
CA GLU A 277 32.67 -4.39 12.10
C GLU A 277 32.27 -5.33 13.25
N LEU A 278 31.23 -6.15 13.05
CA LEU A 278 30.73 -7.14 14.00
C LEU A 278 31.75 -8.24 14.34
N LEU A 279 32.76 -8.47 13.48
CA LEU A 279 33.83 -9.44 13.76
C LEU A 279 34.56 -9.11 15.07
N THR A 280 34.70 -7.82 15.37
CA THR A 280 35.21 -7.29 16.65
C THR A 280 34.04 -6.82 17.52
N HIS A 281 33.24 -7.76 18.00
CA HIS A 281 32.00 -7.54 18.73
C HIS A 281 32.16 -6.80 20.07
N GLN A 282 33.30 -6.92 20.78
CA GLN A 282 33.61 -6.14 21.98
C GLN A 282 33.82 -4.67 21.63
N ARG A 283 34.61 -4.40 20.59
CA ARG A 283 34.79 -3.04 20.10
C ARG A 283 33.48 -2.45 19.58
N TRP A 284 32.74 -3.19 18.75
CA TRP A 284 31.48 -2.74 18.16
C TRP A 284 30.41 -2.46 19.24
N SER A 285 30.33 -3.29 20.28
CA SER A 285 29.39 -3.07 21.40
C SER A 285 29.77 -1.90 22.32
N GLY A 286 30.93 -1.27 22.10
CA GLY A 286 31.36 -0.09 22.84
C GLY A 286 32.08 -0.40 24.16
N ALA A 287 32.67 -1.59 24.32
CA ALA A 287 33.42 -1.95 25.52
C ALA A 287 34.53 -0.93 25.84
N GLU A 288 35.23 -0.43 24.82
CA GLU A 288 36.26 0.61 24.97
C GLU A 288 35.70 1.94 25.50
N LEU A 289 34.46 2.30 25.14
CA LEU A 289 33.81 3.51 25.62
C LEU A 289 33.50 3.39 27.12
N VAL A 290 32.99 2.23 27.54
CA VAL A 290 32.69 1.94 28.95
C VAL A 290 33.98 1.93 29.77
N ASP A 291 35.04 1.29 29.28
CA ASP A 291 36.35 1.28 29.95
C ASP A 291 36.92 2.69 30.14
N ARG A 292 36.78 3.57 29.13
CA ARG A 292 37.17 4.98 29.27
C ARG A 292 36.33 5.72 30.29
N MET A 293 35.01 5.50 30.33
CA MET A 293 34.13 6.09 31.34
C MET A 293 34.55 5.67 32.76
N VAL A 294 34.85 4.38 32.96
CA VAL A 294 35.32 3.84 34.24
C VAL A 294 36.68 4.42 34.61
N SER A 295 37.62 4.51 33.66
CA SER A 295 38.93 5.11 33.89
C SER A 295 38.83 6.58 34.31
N VAL A 296 37.99 7.38 33.63
CA VAL A 296 37.75 8.79 34.01
C VAL A 296 37.10 8.89 35.39
N ALA A 297 36.07 8.08 35.65
CA ALA A 297 35.36 8.09 36.94
C ALA A 297 36.24 7.61 38.12
N SER A 298 37.21 6.74 37.86
CA SER A 298 38.13 6.19 38.88
C SER A 298 39.44 6.97 39.01
N GLY A 299 39.61 8.08 38.30
CA GLY A 299 40.86 8.84 38.29
C GLY A 299 42.06 8.05 37.75
N GLY A 300 41.81 7.08 36.85
CA GLY A 300 42.82 6.23 36.24
C GLY A 300 43.24 5.02 37.06
N GLN A 301 42.55 4.68 38.16
CA GLN A 301 42.93 3.58 39.07
C GLN A 301 42.15 2.26 38.89
N SER A 302 41.37 2.09 37.81
CA SER A 302 40.56 0.88 37.64
C SER A 302 41.38 -0.36 37.25
N SER A 303 41.33 -1.40 38.08
CA SER A 303 41.93 -2.73 37.85
C SER A 303 41.03 -3.70 37.06
N THR A 304 39.83 -3.26 36.67
CA THR A 304 38.79 -4.10 36.04
C THR A 304 38.48 -3.74 34.58
N ALA A 305 39.41 -3.08 33.88
CA ALA A 305 39.22 -2.73 32.46
C ALA A 305 39.03 -4.00 31.61
N ALA A 306 37.94 -4.06 30.84
CA ALA A 306 37.59 -5.21 30.01
C ALA A 306 38.59 -5.39 28.84
N MET A 307 39.21 -4.31 28.38
CA MET A 307 40.13 -4.25 27.25
C MET A 307 41.62 -4.47 27.61
N GLY A 308 41.91 -5.26 28.65
CA GLY A 308 43.28 -5.61 29.08
C GLY A 308 44.00 -6.66 28.19
N ASP A 309 45.06 -7.28 28.72
CA ASP A 309 45.89 -8.25 27.98
C ASP A 309 45.17 -9.55 27.57
N GLY A 310 43.96 -9.80 28.06
CA GLY A 310 43.14 -10.99 27.77
C GLY A 310 42.14 -10.86 26.62
N VAL A 311 42.09 -9.74 25.89
CA VAL A 311 41.10 -9.54 24.80
C VAL A 311 41.35 -10.51 23.65
N THR A 312 40.37 -11.38 23.39
CA THR A 312 40.43 -12.43 22.37
C THR A 312 40.37 -11.87 20.94
N GLU A 313 39.96 -10.61 20.75
CA GLU A 313 39.82 -10.00 19.42
C GLU A 313 41.16 -9.62 18.77
N LYS A 314 42.26 -9.55 19.54
CA LYS A 314 43.61 -9.30 18.98
C LYS A 314 43.98 -10.33 17.89
N GLN A 315 43.40 -11.53 17.92
CA GLN A 315 43.62 -12.59 16.93
C GLN A 315 43.05 -12.29 15.54
N PHE A 316 42.17 -11.28 15.40
CA PHE A 316 41.55 -10.91 14.12
C PHE A 316 42.26 -9.75 13.41
N SER A 317 43.28 -9.15 14.04
CA SER A 317 44.13 -8.16 13.39
C SER A 317 45.01 -8.81 12.31
N PRO A 318 45.34 -8.11 11.21
CA PRO A 318 46.21 -8.66 10.18
C PRO A 318 47.56 -9.05 10.80
N SER A 319 47.90 -10.34 10.77
CA SER A 319 49.24 -10.76 11.15
C SER A 319 50.21 -10.25 10.08
N SER A 320 51.13 -9.36 10.45
CA SER A 320 52.32 -9.09 9.64
C SER A 320 53.16 -10.38 9.60
N LYS A 321 52.91 -11.23 8.63
CA LYS A 321 53.81 -12.33 8.29
C LYS A 321 54.35 -12.05 6.89
N HIS A 322 55.62 -11.63 6.87
CA HIS A 322 56.53 -11.77 5.74
C HIS A 322 56.67 -13.24 5.35
#